data_AF-A0A4Q4W033-F1
#
_entry.id   AF-A0A4Q4W033-F1
#
_cell.length_a   1.000
_cell.length_b   1.000
_cell.length_c   1.000
_cell.angle_alpha   90.00
_cell.angle_beta   90.00
_cell.angle_gamma   90.00
#
_symmetry.space_group_name_H-M   'P 1'
#
loop_
_entity.id
_entity.type
_entity.pdbx_description
1 polymer ?
#
loop_
_entity_poly.entity_id
_entity_poly.type
_entity_poly.pdbx_seq_one_letter_code
_entity_poly.pdbx_strand_id
1 'polypeptide(L)'
;MAQTYWDPANLLQITDDDSPGGDIQCVGRARSAFGARCRWTVDEPKRATARVLLTQLAARRPSAVTAEELPRLAQCCLCQHHVRQGADAASRWTRVVRRAAEQHDRLVAAARSEGEQRLPTPEAEDVVAVKLELERELAAARARSAERVRALEADLRDARDKLLSVEKGYVQLRALLGMTQRENGDLSLRVAEAERQRDALGEQLERAVDAGNRDAESTQQSITGLETRVRDLEGERASLRERLVAADGNAVARQEEVDRLSKAVGGLEHDKASLQQELKAASDELEDRQTEADRLSKAVTDLQHDKSSLQEQLKAALIKSDDQQSAVDRLSEEVDSLRAENGKLRIDCDAKLDAQQAALDKHSNETDSLRLENGKLRADRDAALDSLKSTSLERDAARDEASRLAAGLEQSRTELEVGRSRNAELRERAAALGRRVSTLEAGVATCSLHGLGVWFGRQSRKLGRRSPARTAGDGGVAVPV
;
A
#
# COMPACT_ATOMS: atom_id res chain seq x y z
N MET A 1 -105.04 87.88 43.62
CA MET A 1 -104.62 87.23 42.35
C MET A 1 -104.02 88.32 41.47
N ALA A 2 -102.99 88.04 40.67
CA ALA A 2 -102.45 89.03 39.75
C ALA A 2 -103.40 89.24 38.56
N GLN A 3 -103.56 90.48 38.10
CA GLN A 3 -104.47 90.82 37.01
C GLN A 3 -103.80 90.54 35.66
N THR A 4 -104.09 89.39 35.06
CA THR A 4 -103.61 89.00 33.72
C THR A 4 -104.45 89.68 32.64
N TYR A 5 -103.81 90.51 31.80
CA TYR A 5 -104.47 91.24 30.71
C TYR A 5 -104.60 90.42 29.42
N TRP A 6 -103.71 89.46 29.22
CA TRP A 6 -103.62 88.59 28.05
C TRP A 6 -102.71 87.38 28.37
N ASP A 7 -102.77 86.34 27.54
CA ASP A 7 -101.86 85.18 27.59
C ASP A 7 -100.78 85.30 26.50
N PRO A 8 -99.53 85.70 26.85
CA PRO A 8 -98.43 85.74 25.89
C PRO A 8 -97.82 84.36 25.61
N ALA A 9 -98.06 83.32 26.41
CA ALA A 9 -97.46 82.00 26.23
C ALA A 9 -98.13 81.25 25.08
N ASN A 10 -99.47 81.22 25.08
CA ASN A 10 -100.28 80.69 23.99
C ASN A 10 -100.18 81.58 22.74
N LEU A 11 -100.45 82.88 22.87
CA LEU A 11 -100.55 83.79 21.71
C LEU A 11 -99.24 83.91 20.90
N LEU A 12 -98.08 83.75 21.53
CA LEU A 12 -96.79 83.75 20.85
C LEU A 12 -96.32 82.35 20.40
N GLN A 13 -97.10 81.30 20.68
CA GLN A 13 -96.79 79.89 20.41
C GLN A 13 -95.47 79.44 21.07
N ILE A 14 -95.38 79.65 22.41
CA ILE A 14 -94.19 79.36 23.22
C ILE A 14 -94.38 78.08 24.05
N THR A 15 -95.56 77.84 24.61
CA THR A 15 -95.97 76.54 25.17
C THR A 15 -96.37 75.56 24.05
N ASP A 16 -96.69 74.33 24.43
CA ASP A 16 -97.38 73.35 23.59
C ASP A 16 -98.64 72.89 24.33
N ASP A 17 -99.80 72.93 23.67
CA ASP A 17 -101.11 72.82 24.34
C ASP A 17 -101.41 71.38 24.80
N ASP A 18 -100.78 70.38 24.16
CA ASP A 18 -100.90 68.96 24.51
C ASP A 18 -100.06 68.55 25.74
N SER A 19 -99.28 69.46 26.33
CA SER A 19 -98.34 69.17 27.43
C SER A 19 -98.87 69.59 28.81
N PRO A 20 -99.22 68.66 29.73
CA PRO A 20 -99.90 68.97 31.00
C PRO A 20 -99.08 69.72 32.06
N GLY A 21 -97.90 70.24 31.70
CA GLY A 21 -97.04 71.09 32.53
C GLY A 21 -96.70 72.46 31.92
N GLY A 22 -97.26 72.81 30.75
CA GLY A 22 -96.97 74.08 30.08
C GLY A 22 -95.48 74.27 29.80
N ASP A 23 -94.86 73.30 29.15
CA ASP A 23 -93.42 73.30 28.85
C ASP A 23 -93.08 74.13 27.62
N ILE A 24 -91.92 74.79 27.66
CA ILE A 24 -91.50 75.74 26.63
C ILE A 24 -90.68 74.99 25.57
N GLN A 25 -91.29 74.82 24.40
CA GLN A 25 -90.63 74.24 23.22
C GLN A 25 -89.98 75.30 22.33
N CYS A 26 -88.88 74.93 21.71
CA CYS A 26 -88.08 75.80 20.86
C CYS A 26 -88.89 76.46 19.73
N VAL A 27 -88.90 77.80 19.70
CA VAL A 27 -89.71 78.61 18.76
C VAL A 27 -89.02 78.80 17.40
N GLY A 28 -87.86 78.17 17.22
CA GLY A 28 -87.12 78.06 15.97
C GLY A 28 -87.81 77.11 14.99
N ARG A 29 -87.59 77.36 13.70
CA ARG A 29 -88.16 76.57 12.59
C ARG A 29 -87.06 75.90 11.79
N ALA A 30 -87.20 74.58 11.59
CA ALA A 30 -86.24 73.78 10.86
C ALA A 30 -86.46 73.91 9.34
N ARG A 31 -85.48 74.46 8.61
CA ARG A 31 -85.53 74.54 7.13
C ARG A 31 -85.61 73.16 6.47
N SER A 32 -84.99 72.15 7.08
CA SER A 32 -85.02 70.74 6.66
C SER A 32 -86.37 70.05 6.85
N ALA A 33 -87.32 70.65 7.58
CA ALA A 33 -88.65 70.10 7.85
C ALA A 33 -89.75 71.09 7.43
N PHE A 34 -89.63 71.67 6.23
CA PHE A 34 -90.59 72.60 5.62
C PHE A 34 -91.00 73.81 6.52
N GLY A 35 -90.12 74.22 7.43
CA GLY A 35 -90.40 75.31 8.37
C GLY A 35 -91.26 74.92 9.57
N ALA A 36 -91.41 73.63 9.87
CA ALA A 36 -92.03 73.13 11.10
C ALA A 36 -91.33 73.64 12.36
N ARG A 37 -92.08 73.75 13.47
CA ARG A 37 -91.57 74.14 14.79
C ARG A 37 -90.63 73.06 15.34
N CYS A 38 -89.55 73.48 15.99
CA CYS A 38 -88.64 72.57 16.66
C CYS A 38 -89.25 71.99 17.95
N ARG A 39 -89.50 70.68 17.97
CA ARG A 39 -90.06 69.93 19.11
C ARG A 39 -89.13 69.79 20.33
N TRP A 40 -88.01 70.51 20.37
CA TRP A 40 -87.05 70.39 21.47
C TRP A 40 -87.47 71.32 22.61
N THR A 41 -87.76 70.76 23.78
CA THR A 41 -87.95 71.52 25.02
C THR A 41 -86.68 72.30 25.36
N VAL A 42 -86.82 73.54 25.84
CA VAL A 42 -85.67 74.40 26.15
C VAL A 42 -85.12 74.11 27.55
N ASP A 43 -83.79 74.17 27.68
CA ASP A 43 -83.00 73.99 28.91
C ASP A 43 -83.62 74.73 30.11
N GLU A 44 -83.67 74.08 31.28
CA GLU A 44 -84.40 74.60 32.45
C GLU A 44 -84.03 76.04 32.89
N PRO A 45 -82.76 76.49 32.94
CA PRO A 45 -82.48 77.89 33.30
C PRO A 45 -83.05 78.91 32.30
N LYS A 46 -83.12 78.55 31.01
CA LYS A 46 -83.76 79.39 29.98
C LYS A 46 -85.29 79.30 30.09
N ARG A 47 -85.83 78.11 30.38
CA ARG A 47 -87.27 77.87 30.64
C ARG A 47 -87.78 78.70 31.82
N ALA A 48 -87.08 78.69 32.94
CA ALA A 48 -87.37 79.51 34.10
C ALA A 48 -87.33 81.01 33.77
N THR A 49 -86.29 81.46 33.06
CA THR A 49 -86.16 82.86 32.60
C THR A 49 -87.33 83.26 31.68
N ALA A 50 -87.71 82.41 30.74
CA ALA A 50 -88.84 82.63 29.84
C ALA A 50 -90.19 82.65 30.58
N ARG A 51 -90.41 81.74 31.55
CA ARG A 51 -91.61 81.75 32.41
C ARG A 51 -91.75 83.07 33.18
N VAL A 52 -90.66 83.60 33.76
CA VAL A 52 -90.65 84.92 34.43
C VAL A 52 -91.00 86.06 33.46
N LEU A 53 -90.39 86.10 32.28
CA LEU A 53 -90.69 87.12 31.26
C LEU A 53 -92.15 87.05 30.78
N LEU A 54 -92.69 85.84 30.57
CA LEU A 54 -94.10 85.64 30.20
C LEU A 54 -95.05 86.15 31.29
N THR A 55 -94.76 85.88 32.57
CA THR A 55 -95.57 86.40 33.69
C THR A 55 -95.53 87.93 33.74
N GLN A 56 -94.38 88.55 33.50
CA GLN A 56 -94.23 90.02 33.46
C GLN A 56 -94.99 90.65 32.27
N LEU A 57 -95.03 89.97 31.12
CA LEU A 57 -95.78 90.40 29.94
C LEU A 57 -97.30 90.26 30.16
N ALA A 58 -97.76 89.15 30.75
CA ALA A 58 -99.18 88.89 31.03
C ALA A 58 -99.79 89.89 32.02
N ALA A 59 -98.99 90.37 32.98
CA ALA A 59 -99.38 91.38 33.97
C ALA A 59 -99.43 92.83 33.42
N ARG A 60 -99.11 93.04 32.14
CA ARG A 60 -99.13 94.33 31.43
C ARG A 60 -100.06 94.25 30.22
N ARG A 61 -100.58 95.38 29.76
CA ARG A 61 -101.34 95.45 28.49
C ARG A 61 -100.42 95.11 27.30
N PRO A 62 -100.91 94.48 26.22
CA PRO A 62 -100.08 94.20 25.04
C PRO A 62 -99.46 95.45 24.40
N SER A 63 -100.13 96.61 24.51
CA SER A 63 -99.63 97.92 24.06
C SER A 63 -98.46 98.46 24.89
N ALA A 64 -98.15 97.88 26.05
CA ALA A 64 -97.06 98.30 26.93
C ALA A 64 -95.79 97.44 26.79
N VAL A 65 -95.74 96.50 25.83
CA VAL A 65 -94.58 95.63 25.57
C VAL A 65 -93.49 96.40 24.82
N THR A 66 -92.24 96.33 25.30
CA THR A 66 -91.12 97.06 24.70
C THR A 66 -90.44 96.30 23.57
N ALA A 67 -89.72 97.03 22.71
CA ALA A 67 -89.00 96.45 21.57
C ALA A 67 -87.85 95.49 21.98
N GLU A 68 -87.37 95.54 23.21
CA GLU A 68 -86.28 94.70 23.74
C GLU A 68 -86.78 93.45 24.47
N GLU A 69 -87.99 93.49 25.03
CA GLU A 69 -88.61 92.37 25.75
C GLU A 69 -88.81 91.14 24.83
N LEU A 70 -89.24 91.36 23.58
CA LEU A 70 -89.50 90.27 22.63
C LEU A 70 -88.23 89.57 22.09
N PRO A 71 -87.14 90.27 21.68
CA PRO A 71 -85.84 89.65 21.41
C PRO A 71 -85.28 88.86 22.58
N ARG A 72 -85.38 89.39 23.81
CA ARG A 72 -84.88 88.73 25.02
C ARG A 72 -85.66 87.45 25.32
N LEU A 73 -86.98 87.49 25.23
CA LEU A 73 -87.84 86.30 25.34
C LEU A 73 -87.52 85.29 24.23
N ALA A 74 -87.33 85.75 22.99
CA ALA A 74 -87.05 84.87 21.85
C ALA A 74 -85.74 84.09 22.04
N GLN A 75 -84.69 84.77 22.52
CA GLN A 75 -83.40 84.12 22.81
C GLN A 75 -83.50 83.10 23.96
N CYS A 76 -84.38 83.34 24.95
CA CYS A 76 -84.69 82.36 26.00
C CYS A 76 -85.58 81.19 25.52
N CYS A 77 -86.21 81.29 24.34
CA CYS A 77 -87.10 80.26 23.78
C CYS A 77 -86.46 79.48 22.61
N LEU A 78 -85.14 79.50 22.46
CA LEU A 78 -84.41 78.82 21.37
C LEU A 78 -83.40 77.79 21.89
N CYS A 79 -83.46 76.58 21.36
CA CYS A 79 -82.42 75.57 21.58
C CYS A 79 -81.12 75.93 20.84
N GLN A 80 -80.01 75.27 21.21
CA GLN A 80 -78.67 75.58 20.70
C GLN A 80 -78.55 75.63 19.16
N HIS A 81 -79.29 74.78 18.43
CA HIS A 81 -79.26 74.74 16.96
C HIS A 81 -80.04 75.89 16.29
N HIS A 82 -80.92 76.59 17.03
CA HIS A 82 -81.78 77.66 16.50
C HIS A 82 -81.44 79.05 17.04
N VAL A 83 -80.40 79.21 17.87
CA VAL A 83 -80.01 80.49 18.50
C VAL A 83 -79.91 81.67 17.53
N ARG A 84 -79.49 81.44 16.28
CA ARG A 84 -79.39 82.48 15.23
C ARG A 84 -80.75 83.00 14.71
N GLN A 85 -81.88 82.36 15.06
CA GLN A 85 -83.23 82.77 14.64
C GLN A 85 -83.92 83.75 15.60
N GLY A 86 -83.23 84.27 16.63
CA GLY A 86 -83.81 85.18 17.62
C GLY A 86 -84.47 86.43 17.03
N ALA A 87 -83.80 87.09 16.07
CA ALA A 87 -84.34 88.26 15.38
C ALA A 87 -85.57 87.93 14.53
N ASP A 88 -85.58 86.77 13.84
CA ASP A 88 -86.71 86.29 13.05
C ASP A 88 -87.92 85.98 13.94
N ALA A 89 -87.69 85.38 15.12
CA ALA A 89 -88.74 85.06 16.09
C ALA A 89 -89.36 86.34 16.69
N ALA A 90 -88.53 87.26 17.17
CA ALA A 90 -88.98 88.57 17.65
C ALA A 90 -89.78 89.33 16.57
N SER A 91 -89.29 89.37 15.33
CA SER A 91 -89.95 90.04 14.20
C SER A 91 -91.26 89.37 13.74
N ARG A 92 -91.51 88.11 14.11
CA ARG A 92 -92.85 87.51 14.02
C ARG A 92 -93.73 88.00 15.17
N TRP A 93 -93.23 87.91 16.40
CA TRP A 93 -93.97 88.27 17.61
C TRP A 93 -94.38 89.73 17.69
N THR A 94 -93.55 90.70 17.28
CA THR A 94 -93.94 92.12 17.26
C THR A 94 -95.22 92.37 16.45
N ARG A 95 -95.44 91.62 15.36
CA ARG A 95 -96.67 91.70 14.54
C ARG A 95 -97.88 91.03 15.22
N VAL A 96 -97.65 90.06 16.09
CA VAL A 96 -98.69 89.37 16.88
C VAL A 96 -99.11 90.22 18.09
N VAL A 97 -98.16 90.73 18.87
CA VAL A 97 -98.42 91.60 20.03
C VAL A 97 -99.14 92.88 19.62
N ARG A 98 -98.78 93.48 18.47
CA ARG A 98 -99.51 94.66 17.95
C ARG A 98 -100.99 94.37 17.69
N ARG A 99 -101.32 93.20 17.10
CA ARG A 99 -102.71 92.77 16.90
C ARG A 99 -103.44 92.52 18.23
N ALA A 100 -102.74 91.98 19.24
CA ALA A 100 -103.31 91.79 20.57
C ALA A 100 -103.63 93.14 21.26
N ALA A 101 -102.80 94.18 21.06
CA ALA A 101 -103.10 95.53 21.50
C ALA A 101 -104.36 96.08 20.80
N GLU A 102 -104.36 96.03 19.45
CA GLU A 102 -105.50 96.44 18.60
C GLU A 102 -106.82 95.75 19.00
N GLN A 103 -106.78 94.52 19.54
CA GLN A 103 -107.95 93.76 19.98
C GLN A 103 -108.32 94.01 21.46
N HIS A 104 -107.34 94.19 22.36
CA HIS A 104 -107.60 94.52 23.76
C HIS A 104 -108.30 95.88 23.90
N ASP A 105 -107.83 96.89 23.19
CA ASP A 105 -108.39 98.25 23.25
C ASP A 105 -109.84 98.29 22.72
N ARG A 106 -110.21 97.43 21.75
CA ARG A 106 -111.60 97.25 21.29
C ARG A 106 -112.52 96.65 22.36
N LEU A 107 -112.04 95.66 23.11
CA LEU A 107 -112.82 95.04 24.19
C LEU A 107 -113.04 96.00 25.36
N VAL A 108 -112.03 96.81 25.71
CA VAL A 108 -112.14 97.84 26.76
C VAL A 108 -113.10 98.98 26.36
N ALA A 109 -113.25 99.25 25.05
CA ALA A 109 -114.23 100.21 24.54
C ALA A 109 -115.69 99.70 24.63
N ALA A 110 -115.92 98.38 24.51
CA ALA A 110 -117.26 97.80 24.55
C ALA A 110 -117.87 97.72 25.97
N ALA A 111 -117.04 97.52 27.00
CA ALA A 111 -117.47 97.26 28.38
C ALA A 111 -117.84 98.53 29.20
N ARG A 112 -118.44 99.55 28.57
CA ARG A 112 -118.66 100.89 29.18
C ARG A 112 -120.08 101.48 28.98
N SER A 113 -121.06 100.67 28.60
CA SER A 113 -122.34 101.17 28.05
C SER A 113 -123.62 100.73 28.79
N GLU A 114 -123.51 100.25 30.04
CA GLU A 114 -124.60 99.83 30.95
C GLU A 114 -124.20 100.17 32.42
N GLY A 115 -125.07 100.32 33.42
CA GLY A 115 -126.54 100.29 33.52
C GLY A 115 -126.98 100.82 34.92
N GLU A 116 -128.26 101.12 35.16
CA GLU A 116 -128.68 102.02 36.28
C GLU A 116 -130.13 101.80 36.82
N GLN A 117 -130.48 102.43 37.98
CA GLN A 117 -131.84 102.75 38.53
C GLN A 117 -132.67 101.64 39.25
N ARG A 118 -133.67 101.86 40.18
CA ARG A 118 -134.00 102.91 41.21
C ARG A 118 -135.20 102.52 42.15
N LEU A 119 -135.09 102.76 43.49
CA LEU A 119 -136.11 103.33 44.45
C LEU A 119 -137.55 102.65 44.63
N PRO A 120 -138.62 103.26 45.27
CA PRO A 120 -138.85 103.31 46.75
C PRO A 120 -140.32 103.22 47.34
N THR A 121 -140.48 103.08 48.69
CA THR A 121 -141.53 103.69 49.62
C THR A 121 -143.07 103.47 49.41
N PRO A 122 -144.03 103.98 50.26
CA PRO A 122 -144.11 104.16 51.74
C PRO A 122 -145.49 103.77 52.41
N GLU A 123 -145.58 103.87 53.75
CA GLU A 123 -146.78 104.18 54.59
C GLU A 123 -148.06 103.29 54.43
N ALA A 124 -149.28 103.73 54.82
CA ALA A 124 -149.88 103.77 56.19
C ALA A 124 -151.46 103.81 56.06
N GLU A 125 -152.37 103.94 57.05
CA GLU A 125 -152.35 104.08 58.54
C GLU A 125 -153.72 103.60 59.16
N ASP A 126 -154.18 104.21 60.27
CA ASP A 126 -155.48 104.14 61.01
C ASP A 126 -155.82 102.90 61.88
N VAL A 127 -156.10 103.14 63.17
CA VAL A 127 -156.17 102.10 64.24
C VAL A 127 -157.22 102.46 65.30
N VAL A 128 -158.05 101.48 65.70
CA VAL A 128 -158.36 101.15 67.12
C VAL A 128 -159.24 99.91 67.24
N ALA A 129 -160.25 99.73 66.37
CA ALA A 129 -161.19 98.61 66.45
C ALA A 129 -160.51 97.22 66.39
N VAL A 130 -159.48 97.09 65.54
CA VAL A 130 -158.69 95.86 65.33
C VAL A 130 -157.94 95.41 66.60
N LYS A 131 -157.67 96.30 67.55
CA LYS A 131 -156.77 96.05 68.68
C LYS A 131 -157.21 94.86 69.56
N LEU A 132 -158.51 94.72 69.82
CA LEU A 132 -159.03 93.66 70.71
C LEU A 132 -158.96 92.26 70.07
N GLU A 133 -158.95 92.19 68.74
CA GLU A 133 -158.84 90.96 67.97
C GLU A 133 -157.37 90.55 67.83
N LEU A 134 -156.50 91.53 67.62
CA LEU A 134 -155.03 91.37 67.58
C LEU A 134 -154.46 90.77 68.87
N GLU A 135 -155.01 91.11 70.04
CA GLU A 135 -154.53 90.56 71.33
C GLU A 135 -154.80 89.05 71.48
N ARG A 136 -155.86 88.51 70.87
CA ARG A 136 -156.14 87.05 70.82
C ARG A 136 -155.20 86.33 69.85
N GLU A 137 -155.00 86.90 68.67
CA GLU A 137 -154.00 86.45 67.70
C GLU A 137 -152.60 86.40 68.30
N LEU A 138 -152.21 87.43 69.06
CA LEU A 138 -150.91 87.54 69.74
C LEU A 138 -150.70 86.44 70.79
N ALA A 139 -151.75 86.07 71.54
CA ALA A 139 -151.69 84.96 72.49
C ALA A 139 -151.48 83.60 71.78
N ALA A 140 -152.22 83.35 70.69
CA ALA A 140 -152.04 82.14 69.88
C ALA A 140 -150.66 82.09 69.17
N ALA A 141 -150.14 83.24 68.74
CA ALA A 141 -148.79 83.37 68.19
C ALA A 141 -147.70 83.05 69.23
N ARG A 142 -147.87 83.50 70.48
CA ARG A 142 -146.93 83.21 71.60
C ARG A 142 -146.90 81.73 71.98
N ALA A 143 -148.03 81.02 71.92
CA ALA A 143 -148.04 79.57 72.09
C ALA A 143 -147.24 78.87 70.97
N ARG A 144 -147.52 79.22 69.71
CA ARG A 144 -146.83 78.67 68.53
C ARG A 144 -145.35 79.03 68.42
N SER A 145 -144.88 80.11 69.06
CA SER A 145 -143.46 80.42 69.15
C SER A 145 -142.76 79.64 70.27
N ALA A 146 -143.41 79.44 71.42
CA ALA A 146 -142.86 78.66 72.53
C ALA A 146 -142.60 77.19 72.14
N GLU A 147 -143.45 76.57 71.33
CA GLU A 147 -143.20 75.21 70.81
C GLU A 147 -142.01 75.17 69.83
N ARG A 148 -141.90 76.15 68.93
CA ARG A 148 -140.74 76.25 68.00
C ARG A 148 -139.43 76.45 68.75
N VAL A 149 -139.42 77.24 69.82
CA VAL A 149 -138.24 77.39 70.68
C VAL A 149 -137.84 76.05 71.30
N ARG A 150 -138.77 75.29 71.87
CA ARG A 150 -138.45 73.95 72.44
C ARG A 150 -137.95 72.95 71.41
N ALA A 151 -138.49 72.98 70.19
CA ALA A 151 -138.00 72.15 69.08
C ALA A 151 -136.55 72.53 68.72
N LEU A 152 -136.28 73.82 68.48
CA LEU A 152 -134.93 74.31 68.20
C LEU A 152 -133.95 74.05 69.37
N GLU A 153 -134.40 74.12 70.62
CA GLU A 153 -133.60 73.74 71.80
C GLU A 153 -133.31 72.24 71.89
N ALA A 154 -134.10 71.37 71.25
CA ALA A 154 -133.82 69.95 71.12
C ALA A 154 -132.82 69.71 69.97
N ASP A 155 -133.07 70.30 68.80
CA ASP A 155 -132.18 70.24 67.64
C ASP A 155 -130.76 70.74 67.97
N LEU A 156 -130.65 71.83 68.76
CA LEU A 156 -129.38 72.42 69.18
C LEU A 156 -128.64 71.55 70.23
N ARG A 157 -129.35 70.66 70.96
CA ARG A 157 -128.71 69.63 71.80
C ARG A 157 -128.20 68.47 70.96
N ASP A 158 -129.05 67.91 70.10
CA ASP A 158 -128.65 66.83 69.17
C ASP A 158 -127.48 67.26 68.26
N ALA A 159 -127.46 68.50 67.77
CA ALA A 159 -126.34 69.07 67.04
C ALA A 159 -125.05 69.19 67.88
N ARG A 160 -125.15 69.50 69.18
CA ARG A 160 -123.99 69.53 70.10
C ARG A 160 -123.44 68.14 70.39
N ASP A 161 -124.30 67.16 70.62
CA ASP A 161 -123.89 65.77 70.86
C ASP A 161 -123.26 65.15 69.62
N LYS A 162 -123.78 65.48 68.42
CA LYS A 162 -123.15 65.15 67.13
C LYS A 162 -121.79 65.83 66.96
N LEU A 163 -121.64 67.11 67.33
CA LEU A 163 -120.35 67.80 67.33
C LEU A 163 -119.33 67.11 68.25
N LEU A 164 -119.69 66.80 69.49
CA LEU A 164 -118.84 66.08 70.45
C LEU A 164 -118.45 64.68 69.96
N SER A 165 -119.32 64.02 69.19
CA SER A 165 -119.02 62.73 68.53
C SER A 165 -117.99 62.90 67.40
N VAL A 166 -118.16 63.93 66.56
CA VAL A 166 -117.21 64.26 65.48
C VAL A 166 -115.86 64.70 66.04
N GLU A 167 -115.81 65.48 67.12
CA GLU A 167 -114.57 65.87 67.81
C GLU A 167 -113.82 64.64 68.37
N LYS A 168 -114.53 63.68 68.99
CA LYS A 168 -113.94 62.40 69.43
C LYS A 168 -113.37 61.61 68.25
N GLY A 169 -114.12 61.52 67.15
CA GLY A 169 -113.65 60.87 65.91
C GLY A 169 -112.42 61.57 65.31
N TYR A 170 -112.37 62.90 65.33
CA TYR A 170 -111.24 63.69 64.85
C TYR A 170 -109.99 63.49 65.73
N VAL A 171 -110.14 63.43 67.06
CA VAL A 171 -109.04 63.11 67.98
C VAL A 171 -108.51 61.69 67.74
N GLN A 172 -109.40 60.71 67.52
CA GLN A 172 -109.00 59.33 67.17
C GLN A 172 -108.27 59.26 65.83
N LEU A 173 -108.76 59.94 64.78
CA LEU A 173 -108.09 60.05 63.48
C LEU A 173 -106.73 60.74 63.58
N ARG A 174 -106.60 61.78 64.41
CA ARG A 174 -105.33 62.48 64.65
C ARG A 174 -104.33 61.60 65.42
N ALA A 175 -104.80 60.76 66.35
CA ALA A 175 -103.96 59.78 67.04
C ALA A 175 -103.48 58.67 66.08
N LEU A 176 -104.37 58.15 65.22
CA LEU A 176 -104.03 57.19 64.16
C LEU A 176 -103.01 57.76 63.18
N LEU A 177 -103.22 58.99 62.68
CA LEU A 177 -102.27 59.67 61.81
C LEU A 177 -100.91 59.88 62.51
N GLY A 178 -100.92 60.22 63.80
CA GLY A 178 -99.71 60.32 64.62
C GLY A 178 -99.05 58.97 64.97
N MET A 179 -99.68 57.83 64.68
CA MET A 179 -99.04 56.52 64.72
C MET A 179 -98.48 56.15 63.34
N THR A 180 -99.27 56.25 62.27
CA THR A 180 -98.81 55.92 60.91
C THR A 180 -97.70 56.84 60.41
N GLN A 181 -97.61 58.09 60.88
CA GLN A 181 -96.47 58.98 60.61
C GLN A 181 -95.18 58.52 61.30
N ARG A 182 -95.26 57.91 62.49
CA ARG A 182 -94.09 57.31 63.16
C ARG A 182 -93.70 56.00 62.49
N GLU A 183 -94.66 55.13 62.20
CA GLU A 183 -94.44 53.87 61.49
C GLU A 183 -93.81 54.10 60.11
N ASN A 184 -94.27 55.11 59.35
CA ASN A 184 -93.63 55.52 58.09
C ASN A 184 -92.22 56.09 58.28
N GLY A 185 -91.95 56.78 59.39
CA GLY A 185 -90.61 57.23 59.76
C GLY A 185 -89.67 56.06 60.04
N ASP A 186 -90.09 55.12 60.89
CA ASP A 186 -89.33 53.93 61.25
C ASP A 186 -89.12 53.00 60.04
N LEU A 187 -90.13 52.85 59.17
CA LEU A 187 -89.99 52.13 57.90
C LEU A 187 -89.01 52.84 56.95
N SER A 188 -89.05 54.17 56.85
CA SER A 188 -88.10 54.93 56.01
C SER A 188 -86.67 54.79 56.52
N LEU A 189 -86.45 54.80 57.84
CA LEU A 189 -85.15 54.53 58.45
C LEU A 189 -84.68 53.09 58.18
N ARG A 190 -85.57 52.10 58.26
CA ARG A 190 -85.26 50.70 57.94
C ARG A 190 -84.99 50.47 56.45
N VAL A 191 -85.66 51.19 55.55
CA VAL A 191 -85.35 51.16 54.11
C VAL A 191 -83.97 51.77 53.86
N ALA A 192 -83.69 52.97 54.37
CA ALA A 192 -82.38 53.61 54.21
C ALA A 192 -81.23 52.78 54.82
N GLU A 193 -81.48 52.06 55.92
CA GLU A 193 -80.51 51.14 56.51
C GLU A 193 -80.32 49.86 55.67
N ALA A 194 -81.39 49.29 55.11
CA ALA A 194 -81.31 48.16 54.19
C ALA A 194 -80.62 48.54 52.86
N GLU A 195 -80.78 49.78 52.38
CA GLU A 195 -80.06 50.31 51.22
C GLU A 195 -78.56 50.44 51.50
N ARG A 196 -78.16 51.02 52.65
CA ARG A 196 -76.75 51.02 53.09
C ARG A 196 -76.16 49.61 53.16
N GLN A 197 -76.92 48.65 53.68
CA GLN A 197 -76.49 47.25 53.79
C GLN A 197 -76.37 46.59 52.41
N ARG A 198 -77.31 46.84 51.48
CA ARG A 198 -77.22 46.41 50.08
C ARG A 198 -75.97 46.98 49.42
N ASP A 199 -75.71 48.28 49.59
CA ASP A 199 -74.63 48.97 48.89
C ASP A 199 -73.26 48.58 49.48
N ALA A 200 -73.16 48.42 50.79
CA ALA A 200 -71.97 47.87 51.45
C ALA A 200 -71.69 46.40 51.08
N LEU A 201 -72.74 45.57 50.89
CA LEU A 201 -72.59 44.21 50.36
C LEU A 201 -72.22 44.23 48.87
N GLY A 202 -72.75 45.19 48.10
CA GLY A 202 -72.38 45.44 46.71
C GLY A 202 -70.89 45.75 46.56
N GLU A 203 -70.38 46.72 47.32
CA GLU A 203 -68.95 47.04 47.37
C GLU A 203 -68.10 45.84 47.83
N GLN A 204 -68.55 45.06 48.81
CA GLN A 204 -67.81 43.85 49.23
C GLN A 204 -67.76 42.80 48.12
N LEU A 205 -68.85 42.60 47.40
CA LEU A 205 -68.96 41.61 46.34
C LEU A 205 -68.20 42.06 45.07
N GLU A 206 -68.24 43.35 44.74
CA GLU A 206 -67.42 43.96 43.70
C GLU A 206 -65.93 43.81 44.02
N ARG A 207 -65.48 44.21 45.22
CA ARG A 207 -64.08 44.02 45.67
C ARG A 207 -63.65 42.54 45.66
N ALA A 208 -64.55 41.60 45.96
CA ALA A 208 -64.28 40.17 45.95
C ALA A 208 -64.17 39.61 44.51
N VAL A 209 -65.03 40.06 43.59
CA VAL A 209 -64.93 39.77 42.15
C VAL A 209 -63.64 40.34 41.59
N ASP A 210 -63.28 41.56 41.95
CA ASP A 210 -62.05 42.24 41.56
C ASP A 210 -60.79 41.52 42.07
N ALA A 211 -60.81 41.02 43.31
CA ALA A 211 -59.75 40.19 43.85
C ALA A 211 -59.65 38.85 43.11
N GLY A 212 -60.79 38.15 42.93
CA GLY A 212 -60.84 36.89 42.18
C GLY A 212 -60.40 37.03 40.72
N ASN A 213 -60.69 38.17 40.07
CA ASN A 213 -60.22 38.50 38.73
C ASN A 213 -58.70 38.72 38.70
N ARG A 214 -58.13 39.44 39.68
CA ARG A 214 -56.66 39.62 39.79
C ARG A 214 -55.94 38.31 40.09
N ASP A 215 -56.52 37.44 40.92
CA ASP A 215 -55.99 36.11 41.20
C ASP A 215 -56.12 35.18 39.97
N ALA A 216 -57.20 35.30 39.19
CA ALA A 216 -57.38 34.61 37.91
C ALA A 216 -56.38 35.10 36.84
N GLU A 217 -56.13 36.41 36.74
CA GLU A 217 -55.10 36.95 35.85
C GLU A 217 -53.70 36.54 36.28
N SER A 218 -53.40 36.56 37.59
CA SER A 218 -52.11 36.13 38.15
C SER A 218 -51.84 34.64 37.91
N THR A 219 -52.87 33.80 38.08
CA THR A 219 -52.77 32.36 37.77
C THR A 219 -52.71 32.11 36.26
N GLN A 220 -53.41 32.87 35.42
CA GLN A 220 -53.31 32.77 33.95
C GLN A 220 -51.93 33.21 33.43
N GLN A 221 -51.34 34.27 34.01
CA GLN A 221 -49.95 34.68 33.75
C GLN A 221 -48.95 33.60 34.20
N SER A 222 -49.22 32.95 35.35
CA SER A 222 -48.40 31.83 35.84
C SER A 222 -48.52 30.58 34.96
N ILE A 223 -49.72 30.25 34.47
CA ILE A 223 -49.97 29.15 33.52
C ILE A 223 -49.24 29.42 32.21
N THR A 224 -49.45 30.58 31.58
CA THR A 224 -48.79 30.91 30.31
C THR A 224 -47.25 31.00 30.44
N GLY A 225 -46.74 31.46 31.59
CA GLY A 225 -45.32 31.43 31.94
C GLY A 225 -44.74 30.04 32.27
N LEU A 226 -45.59 29.06 32.58
CA LEU A 226 -45.20 27.65 32.67
C LEU A 226 -45.30 26.95 31.31
N GLU A 227 -46.31 27.27 30.50
CA GLU A 227 -46.48 26.74 29.14
C GLU A 227 -45.32 27.13 28.22
N THR A 228 -44.82 28.37 28.31
CA THR A 228 -43.57 28.77 27.60
C THR A 228 -42.40 27.93 28.06
N ARG A 229 -42.12 27.88 29.36
CA ARG A 229 -41.01 27.11 29.93
C ARG A 229 -41.08 25.61 29.61
N VAL A 230 -42.27 25.01 29.57
CA VAL A 230 -42.44 23.62 29.11
C VAL A 230 -42.06 23.49 27.63
N ARG A 231 -42.56 24.39 26.77
CA ARG A 231 -42.25 24.39 25.33
C ARG A 231 -40.76 24.59 25.05
N ASP A 232 -40.11 25.46 25.81
CA ASP A 232 -38.67 25.73 25.73
C ASP A 232 -37.86 24.50 26.16
N LEU A 233 -38.20 23.88 27.30
CA LEU A 233 -37.59 22.64 27.79
C LEU A 233 -37.83 21.44 26.86
N GLU A 234 -38.98 21.38 26.16
CA GLU A 234 -39.22 20.37 25.14
C GLU A 234 -38.36 20.59 23.88
N GLY A 235 -38.11 21.85 23.51
CA GLY A 235 -37.14 22.24 22.47
C GLY A 235 -35.70 21.87 22.84
N GLU A 236 -35.26 22.18 24.07
CA GLU A 236 -33.96 21.75 24.59
C GLU A 236 -33.84 20.22 24.59
N ARG A 237 -34.87 19.51 25.06
CA ARG A 237 -34.91 18.03 25.06
C ARG A 237 -34.86 17.45 23.64
N ALA A 238 -35.46 18.12 22.65
CA ALA A 238 -35.37 17.71 21.25
C ALA A 238 -33.95 17.89 20.71
N SER A 239 -33.34 19.07 20.90
CA SER A 239 -31.96 19.34 20.49
C SER A 239 -30.93 18.43 21.18
N LEU A 240 -31.11 18.13 22.47
CA LEU A 240 -30.27 17.19 23.20
C LEU A 240 -30.41 15.76 22.68
N ARG A 241 -31.61 15.32 22.26
CA ARG A 241 -31.81 14.00 21.62
C ARG A 241 -31.17 13.93 20.24
N GLU A 242 -31.31 14.96 19.42
CA GLU A 242 -30.65 15.06 18.11
C GLU A 242 -29.12 15.01 18.27
N ARG A 243 -28.57 15.77 19.22
CA ARG A 243 -27.15 15.70 19.59
C ARG A 243 -26.72 14.33 20.11
N LEU A 244 -27.58 13.62 20.86
CA LEU A 244 -27.29 12.27 21.34
C LEU A 244 -27.18 11.28 20.16
N VAL A 245 -28.19 11.26 19.28
CA VAL A 245 -28.20 10.40 18.07
C VAL A 245 -27.00 10.72 17.16
N ALA A 246 -26.64 11.99 17.01
CA ALA A 246 -25.43 12.38 16.29
C ALA A 246 -24.14 11.91 16.99
N ALA A 247 -24.08 11.95 18.32
CA ALA A 247 -22.93 11.43 19.09
C ALA A 247 -22.81 9.90 18.98
N ASP A 248 -23.93 9.18 19.09
CA ASP A 248 -24.00 7.72 18.96
C ASP A 248 -23.58 7.28 17.54
N GLY A 249 -24.08 7.95 16.49
CA GLY A 249 -23.65 7.70 15.12
C GLY A 249 -22.15 7.94 14.90
N ASN A 250 -21.59 9.00 15.50
CA ASN A 250 -20.15 9.25 15.50
C ASN A 250 -19.36 8.21 16.33
N ALA A 251 -19.93 7.64 17.38
CA ALA A 251 -19.31 6.58 18.17
C ALA A 251 -19.28 5.26 17.39
N VAL A 252 -20.37 4.89 16.71
CA VAL A 252 -20.42 3.72 15.80
C VAL A 252 -19.42 3.87 14.66
N ALA A 253 -19.40 5.02 13.97
CA ALA A 253 -18.46 5.26 12.87
C ALA A 253 -16.97 5.19 13.33
N ARG A 254 -16.67 5.63 14.56
CA ARG A 254 -15.35 5.46 15.16
C ARG A 254 -15.04 4.01 15.55
N GLN A 255 -16.02 3.26 16.04
CA GLN A 255 -15.82 1.84 16.35
C GLN A 255 -15.55 1.03 15.08
N GLU A 256 -16.28 1.27 14.00
CA GLU A 256 -15.98 0.65 12.70
C GLU A 256 -14.55 0.96 12.22
N GLU A 257 -14.07 2.20 12.44
CA GLU A 257 -12.71 2.59 12.06
C GLU A 257 -11.65 1.94 12.96
N VAL A 258 -11.91 1.83 14.27
CA VAL A 258 -11.08 1.02 15.18
C VAL A 258 -11.04 -0.43 14.73
N ASP A 259 -12.16 -1.03 14.34
CA ASP A 259 -12.22 -2.42 13.86
C ASP A 259 -11.48 -2.61 12.52
N ARG A 260 -11.52 -1.62 11.61
CA ARG A 260 -10.72 -1.60 10.37
C ARG A 260 -9.23 -1.52 10.68
N LEU A 261 -8.83 -0.57 11.53
CA LEU A 261 -7.44 -0.36 11.91
C LEU A 261 -6.87 -1.56 12.68
N SER A 262 -7.65 -2.18 13.58
CA SER A 262 -7.23 -3.41 14.28
C SER A 262 -7.00 -4.58 13.32
N LYS A 263 -7.84 -4.73 12.28
CA LYS A 263 -7.62 -5.74 11.22
C LYS A 263 -6.38 -5.42 10.38
N ALA A 264 -6.14 -4.16 10.07
CA ALA A 264 -4.95 -3.73 9.34
C ALA A 264 -3.66 -3.95 10.16
N VAL A 265 -3.67 -3.64 11.47
CA VAL A 265 -2.56 -3.93 12.38
C VAL A 265 -2.29 -5.43 12.47
N GLY A 266 -3.32 -6.27 12.66
CA GLY A 266 -3.15 -7.72 12.69
C GLY A 266 -2.60 -8.30 11.38
N GLY A 267 -2.96 -7.71 10.23
CA GLY A 267 -2.33 -8.02 8.94
C GLY A 267 -0.85 -7.65 8.90
N LEU A 268 -0.51 -6.42 9.26
CA LEU A 268 0.89 -5.94 9.30
C LEU A 268 1.76 -6.70 10.33
N GLU A 269 1.18 -7.19 11.42
CA GLU A 269 1.86 -8.07 12.38
C GLU A 269 2.13 -9.47 11.80
N HIS A 270 1.21 -10.00 10.99
CA HIS A 270 1.41 -11.25 10.25
C HIS A 270 2.46 -11.10 9.15
N ASP A 271 2.38 -10.03 8.33
CA ASP A 271 3.36 -9.72 7.29
C ASP A 271 4.76 -9.55 7.90
N LYS A 272 4.86 -8.83 9.01
CA LYS A 272 6.10 -8.68 9.79
C LYS A 272 6.64 -10.02 10.27
N ALA A 273 5.79 -10.94 10.74
CA ALA A 273 6.21 -12.27 11.16
C ALA A 273 6.72 -13.11 9.97
N SER A 274 6.05 -13.06 8.82
CA SER A 274 6.52 -13.73 7.59
C SER A 274 7.87 -13.18 7.14
N LEU A 275 8.00 -11.85 7.04
CA LEU A 275 9.25 -11.19 6.66
C LEU A 275 10.39 -11.44 7.65
N GLN A 276 10.10 -11.61 8.95
CA GLN A 276 11.10 -12.03 9.94
C GLN A 276 11.53 -13.49 9.76
N GLN A 277 10.61 -14.38 9.37
CA GLN A 277 10.92 -15.77 9.05
C GLN A 277 11.72 -15.89 7.74
N GLU A 278 11.34 -15.14 6.70
CA GLU A 278 12.05 -15.06 5.41
C GLU A 278 13.45 -14.46 5.58
N LEU A 279 13.59 -13.36 6.33
CA LEU A 279 14.88 -12.75 6.66
C LEU A 279 15.78 -13.73 7.42
N LYS A 280 15.22 -14.53 8.34
CA LYS A 280 15.99 -15.58 8.99
C LYS A 280 16.42 -16.65 8.00
N ALA A 281 15.51 -17.20 7.20
CA ALA A 281 15.85 -18.25 6.23
C ALA A 281 16.91 -17.79 5.23
N ALA A 282 16.86 -16.54 4.77
CA ALA A 282 17.88 -15.93 3.92
C ALA A 282 19.23 -15.69 4.65
N SER A 283 19.21 -15.42 5.96
CA SER A 283 20.42 -15.33 6.79
C SER A 283 21.05 -16.70 7.02
N ASP A 284 20.23 -17.72 7.31
CA ASP A 284 20.65 -19.10 7.50
C ASP A 284 21.27 -19.64 6.16
N GLU A 285 20.64 -19.37 5.01
CA GLU A 285 21.24 -19.69 3.70
C GLU A 285 22.54 -18.90 3.43
N LEU A 286 22.62 -17.62 3.80
CA LEU A 286 23.85 -16.83 3.61
C LEU A 286 25.01 -17.39 4.44
N GLU A 287 24.75 -17.90 5.66
CA GLU A 287 25.75 -18.59 6.48
C GLU A 287 26.19 -19.90 5.81
N ASP A 288 25.26 -20.73 5.33
CA ASP A 288 25.59 -21.96 4.56
C ASP A 288 26.47 -21.65 3.34
N ARG A 289 26.10 -20.63 2.54
CA ARG A 289 26.87 -20.18 1.38
C ARG A 289 28.27 -19.67 1.76
N GLN A 290 28.40 -18.99 2.91
CA GLN A 290 29.69 -18.55 3.43
C GLN A 290 30.56 -19.75 3.84
N THR A 291 30.00 -20.75 4.55
CA THR A 291 30.78 -21.95 4.89
C THR A 291 31.26 -22.71 3.65
N GLU A 292 30.45 -22.74 2.58
CA GLU A 292 30.85 -23.36 1.31
C GLU A 292 31.89 -22.53 0.55
N ALA A 293 31.77 -21.20 0.58
CA ALA A 293 32.81 -20.32 0.04
C ALA A 293 34.16 -20.52 0.77
N ASP A 294 34.15 -20.70 2.09
CA ASP A 294 35.35 -20.97 2.88
C ASP A 294 35.93 -22.38 2.60
N ARG A 295 35.08 -23.41 2.42
CA ARG A 295 35.51 -24.74 1.96
C ARG A 295 36.17 -24.69 0.58
N LEU A 296 35.53 -24.00 -0.38
CA LEU A 296 36.04 -23.85 -1.74
C LEU A 296 37.33 -23.02 -1.77
N SER A 297 37.41 -21.93 -0.99
CA SER A 297 38.62 -21.13 -0.81
C SER A 297 39.79 -21.97 -0.31
N LYS A 298 39.55 -22.80 0.72
CA LYS A 298 40.56 -23.75 1.21
C LYS A 298 40.96 -24.77 0.13
N ALA A 299 40.00 -25.38 -0.56
CA ALA A 299 40.29 -26.34 -1.63
C ALA A 299 41.11 -25.70 -2.77
N VAL A 300 40.89 -24.42 -3.10
CA VAL A 300 41.73 -23.67 -4.04
C VAL A 300 43.14 -23.47 -3.49
N THR A 301 43.32 -23.15 -2.19
CA THR A 301 44.67 -23.03 -1.61
C THR A 301 45.42 -24.37 -1.56
N ASP A 302 44.72 -25.46 -1.25
CA ASP A 302 45.29 -26.81 -1.22
C ASP A 302 45.72 -27.23 -2.64
N LEU A 303 44.86 -27.03 -3.66
CA LEU A 303 45.21 -27.28 -5.08
C LEU A 303 46.33 -26.37 -5.62
N GLN A 304 46.43 -25.13 -5.14
CA GLN A 304 47.52 -24.20 -5.48
C GLN A 304 48.86 -24.68 -4.89
N HIS A 305 48.83 -25.29 -3.70
CA HIS A 305 50.00 -25.94 -3.09
C HIS A 305 50.41 -27.20 -3.87
N ASP A 306 49.48 -28.12 -4.14
CA ASP A 306 49.72 -29.34 -4.91
C ASP A 306 50.29 -29.03 -6.30
N LYS A 307 49.71 -28.05 -7.01
CA LYS A 307 50.23 -27.55 -8.28
C LYS A 307 51.67 -27.07 -8.17
N SER A 308 52.02 -26.38 -7.09
CA SER A 308 53.37 -25.88 -6.86
C SER A 308 54.35 -27.03 -6.60
N SER A 309 53.97 -28.00 -5.76
CA SER A 309 54.75 -29.22 -5.50
C SER A 309 54.98 -30.04 -6.79
N LEU A 310 53.93 -30.25 -7.59
CA LEU A 310 54.03 -30.95 -8.87
C LEU A 310 54.90 -30.20 -9.89
N GLN A 311 54.91 -28.87 -9.87
CA GLN A 311 55.84 -28.06 -10.69
C GLN A 311 57.30 -28.20 -10.24
N GLU A 312 57.58 -28.35 -8.95
CA GLU A 312 58.92 -28.62 -8.44
C GLU A 312 59.37 -30.05 -8.75
N GLN A 313 58.49 -31.04 -8.56
CA GLN A 313 58.73 -32.43 -8.95
C GLN A 313 59.01 -32.56 -10.46
N LEU A 314 58.26 -31.84 -11.31
CA LEU A 314 58.49 -31.82 -12.76
C LEU A 314 59.86 -31.21 -13.12
N LYS A 315 60.28 -30.12 -12.47
CA LYS A 315 61.62 -29.53 -12.66
C LYS A 315 62.72 -30.51 -12.24
N ALA A 316 62.57 -31.17 -11.10
CA ALA A 316 63.53 -32.17 -10.63
C ALA A 316 63.61 -33.40 -11.56
N ALA A 317 62.47 -33.84 -12.11
CA ALA A 317 62.41 -34.91 -13.09
C ALA A 317 63.07 -34.52 -14.43
N LEU A 318 62.89 -33.29 -14.89
CA LEU A 318 63.56 -32.76 -16.09
C LEU A 318 65.08 -32.70 -15.91
N ILE A 319 65.57 -32.10 -14.81
CA ILE A 319 67.01 -32.06 -14.50
C ILE A 319 67.60 -33.47 -14.47
N LYS A 320 66.92 -34.43 -13.82
CA LYS A 320 67.33 -35.83 -13.80
C LYS A 320 67.34 -36.47 -15.20
N SER A 321 66.40 -36.09 -16.07
CA SER A 321 66.36 -36.56 -17.46
C SER A 321 67.54 -36.01 -18.27
N ASP A 322 67.91 -34.74 -18.06
CA ASP A 322 69.06 -34.10 -18.71
C ASP A 322 70.39 -34.69 -18.20
N ASP A 323 70.51 -34.98 -16.91
CA ASP A 323 71.62 -35.73 -16.30
C ASP A 323 71.74 -37.14 -16.90
N GLN A 324 70.60 -37.82 -17.10
CA GLN A 324 70.55 -39.17 -17.68
C GLN A 324 70.90 -39.15 -19.17
N GLN A 325 70.42 -38.17 -19.95
CA GLN A 325 70.82 -38.00 -21.35
C GLN A 325 72.34 -37.72 -21.43
N SER A 326 72.83 -36.80 -20.61
CA SER A 326 74.27 -36.49 -20.50
C SER A 326 75.12 -37.70 -20.07
N ALA A 327 74.54 -38.71 -19.43
CA ALA A 327 75.21 -39.98 -19.14
C ALA A 327 75.15 -40.96 -20.32
N VAL A 328 74.03 -41.03 -21.04
CA VAL A 328 73.88 -41.82 -22.28
C VAL A 328 74.82 -41.32 -23.38
N ASP A 329 74.98 -40.00 -23.52
CA ASP A 329 75.88 -39.40 -24.51
C ASP A 329 77.35 -39.79 -24.23
N ARG A 330 77.82 -39.63 -22.99
CA ARG A 330 79.16 -40.08 -22.55
C ARG A 330 79.38 -41.58 -22.75
N LEU A 331 78.39 -42.41 -22.39
CA LEU A 331 78.48 -43.87 -22.63
C LEU A 331 78.50 -44.20 -24.13
N SER A 332 77.90 -43.37 -24.99
CA SER A 332 77.95 -43.53 -26.44
C SER A 332 79.33 -43.16 -26.99
N GLU A 333 79.93 -42.07 -26.49
CA GLU A 333 81.33 -41.70 -26.79
C GLU A 333 82.32 -42.79 -26.35
N GLU A 334 82.13 -43.37 -25.15
CA GLU A 334 82.92 -44.51 -24.67
C GLU A 334 82.75 -45.75 -25.57
N VAL A 335 81.51 -46.08 -25.97
CA VAL A 335 81.24 -47.21 -26.86
C VAL A 335 81.86 -47.02 -28.25
N ASP A 336 81.79 -45.82 -28.83
CA ASP A 336 82.41 -45.55 -30.14
C ASP A 336 83.94 -45.46 -30.06
N SER A 337 84.50 -44.99 -28.95
CA SER A 337 85.93 -45.08 -28.65
C SER A 337 86.39 -46.54 -28.56
N LEU A 338 85.68 -47.38 -27.79
CA LEU A 338 85.95 -48.81 -27.67
C LEU A 338 85.74 -49.57 -28.99
N ARG A 339 84.79 -49.16 -29.84
CA ARG A 339 84.63 -49.70 -31.21
C ARG A 339 85.82 -49.32 -32.09
N ALA A 340 86.30 -48.08 -32.02
CA ALA A 340 87.48 -47.64 -32.77
C ALA A 340 88.76 -48.34 -32.29
N GLU A 341 88.90 -48.60 -30.99
CA GLU A 341 90.00 -49.41 -30.43
C GLU A 341 89.90 -50.87 -30.88
N ASN A 342 88.73 -51.51 -30.76
CA ASN A 342 88.52 -52.86 -31.29
C ASN A 342 88.78 -52.94 -32.81
N GLY A 343 88.44 -51.90 -33.57
CA GLY A 343 88.79 -51.79 -34.98
C GLY A 343 90.30 -51.81 -35.23
N LYS A 344 91.07 -51.00 -34.48
CA LYS A 344 92.54 -50.99 -34.53
C LYS A 344 93.14 -52.34 -34.12
N LEU A 345 92.65 -52.93 -33.02
CA LEU A 345 93.12 -54.22 -32.51
C LEU A 345 92.85 -55.35 -33.50
N ARG A 346 91.69 -55.35 -34.18
CA ARG A 346 91.41 -56.30 -35.25
C ARG A 346 92.37 -56.12 -36.43
N ILE A 347 92.58 -54.90 -36.91
CA ILE A 347 93.53 -54.62 -38.00
C ILE A 347 94.96 -55.06 -37.64
N ASP A 348 95.40 -54.83 -36.40
CA ASP A 348 96.71 -55.27 -35.89
C ASP A 348 96.79 -56.81 -35.73
N CYS A 349 95.73 -57.47 -35.28
CA CYS A 349 95.65 -58.94 -35.26
C CYS A 349 95.63 -59.55 -36.67
N ASP A 350 94.83 -59.00 -37.59
CA ASP A 350 94.73 -59.45 -38.97
C ASP A 350 96.09 -59.28 -39.68
N ALA A 351 96.75 -58.12 -39.52
CA ALA A 351 98.10 -57.89 -40.05
C ALA A 351 99.18 -58.82 -39.44
N LYS A 352 99.04 -59.20 -38.15
CA LYS A 352 99.91 -60.20 -37.51
C LYS A 352 99.64 -61.61 -38.01
N LEU A 353 98.39 -61.95 -38.30
CA LEU A 353 98.01 -63.24 -38.91
C LEU A 353 98.52 -63.32 -40.36
N ASP A 354 98.36 -62.26 -41.16
CA ASP A 354 98.92 -62.17 -42.52
C ASP A 354 100.44 -62.31 -42.51
N ALA A 355 101.14 -61.66 -41.57
CA ALA A 355 102.59 -61.79 -41.41
C ALA A 355 103.01 -63.20 -40.99
N GLN A 356 102.24 -63.87 -40.11
CA GLN A 356 102.47 -65.26 -39.73
C GLN A 356 102.17 -66.23 -40.87
N GLN A 357 101.12 -65.99 -41.66
CA GLN A 357 100.78 -66.80 -42.83
C GLN A 357 101.85 -66.67 -43.91
N ALA A 358 102.31 -65.45 -44.22
CA ALA A 358 103.41 -65.23 -45.16
C ALA A 358 104.73 -65.90 -44.69
N ALA A 359 104.97 -65.97 -43.37
CA ALA A 359 106.10 -66.70 -42.80
C ALA A 359 105.92 -68.23 -42.91
N LEU A 360 104.72 -68.75 -42.68
CA LEU A 360 104.37 -70.16 -42.89
C LEU A 360 104.51 -70.56 -44.36
N ASP A 361 104.00 -69.74 -45.29
CA ASP A 361 104.12 -69.96 -46.73
C ASP A 361 105.59 -69.95 -47.16
N LYS A 362 106.40 -69.02 -46.64
CA LYS A 362 107.86 -69.00 -46.86
C LYS A 362 108.52 -70.30 -46.36
N HIS A 363 108.21 -70.74 -45.14
CA HIS A 363 108.75 -71.98 -44.59
C HIS A 363 108.23 -73.25 -45.29
N SER A 364 107.02 -73.24 -45.85
CA SER A 364 106.51 -74.32 -46.70
C SER A 364 107.29 -74.37 -48.02
N ASN A 365 107.50 -73.23 -48.68
CA ASN A 365 108.31 -73.14 -49.90
C ASN A 365 109.77 -73.57 -49.65
N GLU A 366 110.37 -73.19 -48.52
CA GLU A 366 111.68 -73.70 -48.09
C GLU A 366 111.66 -75.21 -47.88
N THR A 367 110.63 -75.75 -47.22
CA THR A 367 110.46 -77.19 -46.97
C THR A 367 110.31 -77.98 -48.27
N ASP A 368 109.53 -77.48 -49.24
CA ASP A 368 109.32 -78.14 -50.53
C ASP A 368 110.55 -78.03 -51.45
N SER A 369 111.30 -76.92 -51.38
CA SER A 369 112.61 -76.80 -52.02
C SER A 369 113.62 -77.82 -51.45
N LEU A 370 113.70 -77.92 -50.11
CA LEU A 370 114.55 -78.90 -49.41
C LEU A 370 114.11 -80.36 -49.67
N ARG A 371 112.80 -80.62 -49.82
CA ARG A 371 112.28 -81.93 -50.26
C ARG A 371 112.72 -82.27 -51.68
N LEU A 372 112.68 -81.30 -52.59
CA LEU A 372 113.07 -81.48 -53.99
C LEU A 372 114.59 -81.66 -54.13
N GLU A 373 115.39 -80.95 -53.32
CA GLU A 373 116.84 -81.19 -53.19
C GLU A 373 117.13 -82.57 -52.59
N ASN A 374 116.45 -82.99 -51.53
CA ASN A 374 116.55 -84.36 -51.00
C ASN A 374 116.11 -85.41 -52.04
N GLY A 375 115.18 -85.09 -52.92
CA GLY A 375 114.80 -85.92 -54.07
C GLY A 375 115.95 -86.12 -55.05
N LYS A 376 116.64 -85.03 -55.43
CA LYS A 376 117.85 -85.09 -56.26
C LYS A 376 118.96 -85.90 -55.59
N LEU A 377 119.32 -85.56 -54.35
CA LEU A 377 120.38 -86.26 -53.60
C LEU A 377 120.12 -87.76 -53.41
N ARG A 378 118.84 -88.19 -53.34
CA ARG A 378 118.47 -89.60 -53.36
C ARG A 378 118.66 -90.23 -54.74
N ALA A 379 118.24 -89.57 -55.81
CA ALA A 379 118.46 -90.04 -57.18
C ALA A 379 119.96 -90.13 -57.52
N ASP A 380 120.76 -89.14 -57.12
CA ASP A 380 122.22 -89.10 -57.31
C ASP A 380 122.89 -90.25 -56.53
N ARG A 381 122.48 -90.48 -55.28
CA ARG A 381 122.91 -91.64 -54.46
C ARG A 381 122.56 -92.96 -55.14
N ASP A 382 121.34 -93.09 -55.66
CA ASP A 382 120.88 -94.36 -56.23
C ASP A 382 121.55 -94.65 -57.59
N ALA A 383 121.79 -93.62 -58.41
CA ALA A 383 122.64 -93.70 -59.60
C ALA A 383 124.11 -94.06 -59.26
N ALA A 384 124.65 -93.52 -58.16
CA ALA A 384 125.98 -93.91 -57.67
C ALA A 384 126.01 -95.37 -57.16
N LEU A 385 124.95 -95.84 -56.50
CA LEU A 385 124.82 -97.24 -56.07
C LEU A 385 124.68 -98.20 -57.26
N ASP A 386 123.95 -97.83 -58.32
CA ASP A 386 123.87 -98.64 -59.53
C ASP A 386 125.17 -98.61 -60.34
N SER A 387 125.90 -97.49 -60.33
CA SER A 387 127.28 -97.42 -60.86
C SER A 387 128.24 -98.33 -60.08
N LEU A 388 128.08 -98.40 -58.75
CA LEU A 388 128.86 -99.30 -57.89
C LEU A 388 128.50 -100.78 -58.13
N LYS A 389 127.24 -101.09 -58.46
CA LYS A 389 126.81 -102.43 -58.91
C LYS A 389 127.42 -102.79 -60.26
N SER A 390 127.35 -101.89 -61.26
CA SER A 390 127.95 -102.11 -62.60
C SER A 390 129.45 -102.39 -62.49
N THR A 391 130.19 -101.51 -61.82
CA THR A 391 131.63 -101.69 -61.60
C THR A 391 131.98 -102.90 -60.72
N SER A 392 131.04 -103.42 -59.90
CA SER A 392 131.22 -104.72 -59.26
C SER A 392 131.04 -105.88 -60.23
N LEU A 393 129.99 -105.86 -61.04
CA LEU A 393 129.74 -106.89 -62.06
C LEU A 393 130.88 -106.94 -63.09
N GLU A 394 131.42 -105.79 -63.49
CA GLU A 394 132.63 -105.68 -64.33
C GLU A 394 133.86 -106.28 -63.65
N ARG A 395 134.08 -105.98 -62.35
CA ARG A 395 135.20 -106.53 -61.56
C ARG A 395 135.10 -108.04 -61.38
N ASP A 396 133.89 -108.55 -61.17
CA ASP A 396 133.65 -109.98 -60.98
C ASP A 396 133.71 -110.74 -62.31
N ALA A 397 133.23 -110.15 -63.42
CA ALA A 397 133.47 -110.67 -64.77
C ALA A 397 134.98 -110.68 -65.14
N ALA A 398 135.74 -109.65 -64.74
CA ALA A 398 137.19 -109.61 -64.91
C ALA A 398 137.92 -110.65 -64.04
N ARG A 399 137.41 -110.94 -62.84
CA ARG A 399 137.89 -112.05 -61.97
C ARG A 399 137.59 -113.41 -62.60
N ASP A 400 136.41 -113.62 -63.18
CA ASP A 400 136.07 -114.85 -63.88
C ASP A 400 136.93 -115.03 -65.13
N GLU A 401 137.20 -113.96 -65.89
CA GLU A 401 138.11 -114.00 -67.04
C GLU A 401 139.57 -114.29 -66.60
N ALA A 402 140.06 -113.65 -65.54
CA ALA A 402 141.36 -113.98 -64.96
C ALA A 402 141.44 -115.45 -64.50
N SER A 403 140.33 -116.00 -63.99
CA SER A 403 140.22 -117.41 -63.59
C SER A 403 140.19 -118.36 -64.79
N ARG A 404 139.51 -118.00 -65.89
CA ARG A 404 139.57 -118.72 -67.18
C ARG A 404 140.99 -118.70 -67.76
N LEU A 405 141.66 -117.55 -67.76
CA LEU A 405 143.03 -117.39 -68.23
C LEU A 405 144.03 -118.19 -67.38
N ALA A 406 143.85 -118.22 -66.05
CA ALA A 406 144.66 -119.05 -65.16
C ALA A 406 144.47 -120.56 -65.43
N ALA A 407 143.23 -121.02 -65.65
CA ALA A 407 142.95 -122.40 -66.01
C ALA A 407 143.54 -122.77 -67.38
N GLY A 408 143.44 -121.89 -68.38
CA GLY A 408 144.05 -122.07 -69.70
C GLY A 408 145.58 -122.07 -69.68
N LEU A 409 146.20 -121.27 -68.81
CA LEU A 409 147.65 -121.31 -68.55
C LEU A 409 148.08 -122.64 -67.94
N GLU A 410 147.36 -123.15 -66.94
CA GLU A 410 147.73 -124.42 -66.30
C GLU A 410 147.45 -125.63 -67.21
N GLN A 411 146.40 -125.59 -68.04
CA GLN A 411 146.22 -126.55 -69.14
C GLN A 411 147.44 -126.51 -70.08
N SER A 412 147.80 -125.33 -70.60
CA SER A 412 148.97 -125.14 -71.48
C SER A 412 150.27 -125.67 -70.85
N ARG A 413 150.38 -125.55 -69.51
CA ARG A 413 151.52 -126.05 -68.72
C ARG A 413 151.54 -127.57 -68.63
N THR A 414 150.41 -128.22 -68.39
CA THR A 414 150.30 -129.69 -68.40
C THR A 414 150.54 -130.29 -69.79
N GLU A 415 150.07 -129.63 -70.86
CA GLU A 415 150.38 -129.99 -72.25
C GLU A 415 151.90 -129.87 -72.54
N LEU A 416 152.56 -128.83 -72.01
CA LEU A 416 154.01 -128.68 -72.04
C LEU A 416 154.74 -129.79 -71.27
N GLU A 417 154.22 -130.22 -70.12
CA GLU A 417 154.80 -131.30 -69.31
C GLU A 417 154.69 -132.65 -70.03
N VAL A 418 153.51 -132.97 -70.60
CA VAL A 418 153.30 -134.13 -71.48
C VAL A 418 154.19 -134.06 -72.73
N GLY A 419 154.37 -132.87 -73.30
CA GLY A 419 155.28 -132.62 -74.41
C GLY A 419 156.75 -132.89 -74.04
N ARG A 420 157.19 -132.48 -72.85
CA ARG A 420 158.52 -132.80 -72.30
C ARG A 420 158.68 -134.30 -72.09
N SER A 421 157.68 -134.99 -71.53
CA SER A 421 157.69 -136.45 -71.35
C SER A 421 157.85 -137.20 -72.67
N ARG A 422 157.07 -136.86 -73.70
CA ARG A 422 157.25 -137.40 -75.07
C ARG A 422 158.63 -137.09 -75.64
N ASN A 423 159.18 -135.91 -75.39
CA ASN A 423 160.49 -135.51 -75.88
C ASN A 423 161.65 -136.16 -75.09
N ALA A 424 161.40 -136.62 -73.86
CA ALA A 424 162.32 -137.50 -73.12
C ALA A 424 162.29 -138.93 -73.72
N GLU A 425 161.09 -139.49 -73.93
CA GLU A 425 160.91 -140.80 -74.56
C GLU A 425 161.53 -140.86 -75.97
N LEU A 426 161.34 -139.81 -76.79
CA LEU A 426 161.97 -139.70 -78.11
C LEU A 426 163.49 -139.62 -78.03
N ARG A 427 164.07 -138.94 -77.03
CA ARG A 427 165.53 -138.94 -76.81
C ARG A 427 166.04 -140.32 -76.36
N GLU A 428 165.30 -141.03 -75.54
CA GLU A 428 165.66 -142.39 -75.13
C GLU A 428 165.60 -143.38 -76.31
N ARG A 429 164.54 -143.31 -77.13
CA ARG A 429 164.43 -144.06 -78.39
C ARG A 429 165.57 -143.69 -79.35
N ALA A 430 165.93 -142.41 -79.48
CA ALA A 430 167.06 -141.98 -80.30
C ALA A 430 168.41 -142.49 -79.77
N ALA A 431 168.63 -142.50 -78.45
CA ALA A 431 169.82 -143.08 -77.82
C ALA A 431 169.89 -144.61 -77.99
N ALA A 432 168.74 -145.31 -77.91
CA ALA A 432 168.65 -146.74 -78.18
C ALA A 432 168.94 -147.07 -79.65
N LEU A 433 168.43 -146.25 -80.59
CA LEU A 433 168.75 -146.38 -82.01
C LEU A 433 170.22 -146.07 -82.30
N GLY A 434 170.79 -145.02 -81.69
CA GLY A 434 172.22 -144.70 -81.80
C GLY A 434 173.11 -145.86 -81.33
N ARG A 435 172.80 -146.46 -80.18
CA ARG A 435 173.48 -147.69 -79.72
C ARG A 435 173.37 -148.84 -80.73
N ARG A 436 172.20 -149.06 -81.35
CA ARG A 436 172.03 -150.08 -82.40
C ARG A 436 172.83 -149.76 -83.67
N VAL A 437 172.88 -148.50 -84.08
CA VAL A 437 173.68 -148.05 -85.24
C VAL A 437 175.16 -148.30 -84.99
N SER A 438 175.73 -147.85 -83.86
CA SER A 438 177.14 -148.12 -83.55
C SER A 438 177.47 -149.60 -83.35
N THR A 439 176.50 -150.43 -82.94
CA THR A 439 176.67 -151.89 -82.92
C THR A 439 176.75 -152.48 -84.34
N LEU A 440 175.94 -151.98 -85.28
CA LEU A 440 175.98 -152.39 -86.69
C LEU A 440 177.24 -151.87 -87.40
N GLU A 441 177.66 -150.63 -87.13
CA GLU A 441 178.90 -150.03 -87.67
C GLU A 441 180.13 -150.84 -87.22
N ALA A 442 180.19 -151.27 -85.95
CA ALA A 442 181.24 -152.15 -85.45
C ALA A 442 181.24 -153.53 -86.12
N GLY A 443 180.07 -154.08 -86.46
CA GLY A 443 179.94 -155.34 -87.21
C GLY A 443 180.29 -155.22 -88.70
N VAL A 444 180.12 -154.05 -89.31
CA VAL A 444 180.55 -153.77 -90.70
C VAL A 444 182.06 -153.53 -90.77
N ALA A 445 182.63 -152.84 -89.78
CA ALA A 445 184.07 -152.53 -89.72
C ALA A 445 184.96 -153.77 -89.59
N THR A 446 184.45 -154.90 -89.08
CA THR A 446 185.20 -156.14 -88.89
C THR A 446 185.22 -157.09 -90.10
N CYS A 447 184.41 -156.84 -91.13
CA CYS A 447 184.33 -157.72 -92.31
C CYS A 447 185.00 -157.16 -93.59
N SER A 448 185.33 -155.87 -93.65
CA SER A 448 185.83 -155.23 -94.88
C SER A 448 187.35 -154.99 -94.92
N LEU A 449 188.08 -155.22 -93.83
CA LEU A 449 189.55 -155.05 -93.76
C LEU A 449 190.36 -156.35 -93.96
N HIS A 450 189.90 -157.18 -94.90
CA HIS A 450 190.71 -158.26 -95.50
C HIS A 450 190.77 -158.14 -97.04
N GLY A 451 190.35 -157.00 -97.60
CA GLY A 451 190.11 -156.80 -99.04
C GLY A 451 190.73 -155.53 -99.64
N LEU A 452 191.95 -155.16 -99.22
CA LEU A 452 192.69 -153.96 -99.65
C LEU A 452 191.99 -152.63 -99.24
N GLY A 453 192.62 -151.45 -99.23
CA GLY A 453 193.92 -151.05 -99.75
C GLY A 453 193.77 -150.15 -100.98
N VAL A 454 194.52 -149.04 -101.01
CA VAL A 454 194.49 -147.95 -102.01
C VAL A 454 193.37 -146.90 -101.82
N TRP A 455 193.78 -145.63 -101.92
CA TRP A 455 193.02 -144.36 -102.06
C TRP A 455 192.13 -143.89 -100.88
N PHE A 456 192.58 -142.94 -100.05
CA PHE A 456 192.70 -141.47 -100.27
C PHE A 456 191.39 -140.69 -100.46
N GLY A 457 191.16 -139.64 -99.62
CA GLY A 457 189.91 -138.86 -99.70
C GLY A 457 189.83 -137.47 -99.05
N ARG A 458 190.93 -136.71 -98.93
CA ARG A 458 191.00 -135.22 -98.81
C ARG A 458 189.85 -134.40 -98.11
N GLN A 459 190.28 -133.53 -97.18
CA GLN A 459 189.78 -132.14 -96.98
C GLN A 459 188.34 -131.97 -96.38
N SER A 460 187.94 -130.81 -95.81
CA SER A 460 188.63 -129.54 -95.48
C SER A 460 187.84 -128.71 -94.43
N ARG A 461 188.56 -128.10 -93.46
CA ARG A 461 188.31 -126.71 -92.92
C ARG A 461 186.98 -126.45 -92.17
N LYS A 462 186.73 -125.32 -91.47
CA LYS A 462 187.51 -124.34 -90.64
C LYS A 462 186.49 -123.39 -89.96
N LEU A 463 186.66 -123.08 -88.65
CA LEU A 463 186.28 -121.80 -87.96
C LEU A 463 184.77 -121.39 -88.00
N GLY A 464 184.15 -120.63 -87.07
CA GLY A 464 184.58 -119.98 -85.81
C GLY A 464 184.64 -118.44 -85.88
N ARG A 465 183.76 -117.68 -85.16
CA ARG A 465 183.95 -116.24 -84.78
C ARG A 465 182.81 -115.55 -83.97
N ARG A 466 183.20 -114.61 -83.07
CA ARG A 466 182.60 -113.29 -82.64
C ARG A 466 181.16 -113.21 -82.08
N SER A 467 180.87 -112.66 -80.88
CA SER A 467 180.96 -111.24 -80.39
C SER A 467 179.85 -110.29 -80.93
N PRO A 468 179.42 -109.17 -80.25
CA PRO A 468 179.46 -108.83 -78.80
C PRO A 468 178.28 -107.96 -78.21
N ALA A 469 178.17 -107.94 -76.86
CA ALA A 469 177.95 -106.79 -75.92
C ALA A 469 176.87 -105.66 -76.04
N ARG A 470 176.55 -105.05 -74.85
CA ARG A 470 175.93 -103.72 -74.57
C ARG A 470 174.39 -103.57 -74.81
N THR A 471 173.61 -102.71 -74.11
CA THR A 471 173.82 -101.79 -72.94
C THR A 471 172.51 -101.56 -72.12
N ALA A 472 172.60 -100.82 -71.01
CA ALA A 472 171.53 -100.48 -70.04
C ALA A 472 170.63 -99.28 -70.40
N GLY A 473 169.59 -99.05 -69.56
CA GLY A 473 168.76 -97.81 -69.44
C GLY A 473 167.25 -98.08 -69.52
N ASP A 474 166.34 -97.27 -68.92
CA ASP A 474 166.46 -96.26 -67.85
C ASP A 474 165.05 -95.84 -67.32
N GLY A 475 164.94 -95.28 -66.10
CA GLY A 475 163.76 -94.55 -65.54
C GLY A 475 162.41 -95.30 -65.34
N GLY A 476 161.44 -94.80 -64.55
CA GLY A 476 161.42 -93.70 -63.57
C GLY A 476 160.06 -92.97 -63.43
N VAL A 477 159.79 -92.34 -62.26
CA VAL A 477 158.78 -91.25 -62.01
C VAL A 477 157.28 -91.68 -61.96
N ALA A 478 156.33 -91.06 -61.22
CA ALA A 478 156.28 -90.45 -59.85
C ALA A 478 154.80 -90.07 -59.48
N VAL A 479 154.54 -89.69 -58.21
CA VAL A 479 153.73 -88.54 -57.66
C VAL A 479 152.43 -88.07 -58.38
N PRO A 480 151.32 -87.67 -57.69
CA PRO A 480 151.07 -87.56 -56.23
C PRO A 480 149.81 -88.29 -55.67
N VAL A 481 149.86 -88.51 -54.34
CA VAL A 481 148.76 -88.57 -53.33
C VAL A 481 147.38 -89.09 -53.77
#